data_AF-A0A381X440-F1
#
_entry.id   AF-A0A381X440-F1
#
_cell.length_a   1.000
_cell.length_b   1.000
_cell.length_c   1.000
_cell.angle_alpha   90.00
_cell.angle_beta   90.00
_cell.angle_gamma   90.00
#
_symmetry.space_group_name_H-M   'P 1'
#
loop_
_entity.id
_entity.type
_entity.pdbx_description
1 polymer ?
#
loop_
_entity_poly.entity_id
_entity_poly.type
_entity_poly.pdbx_seq_one_letter_code
_entity_poly.pdbx_strand_id
1 'polypeptide(L)'
;VAVLFNSSLPESKTIAEHYAKLRDVPENHLIGLPLSDGHTISRREFTATLEQPLAAELARRNLLDGKTATIRYLVLCWGVPIRVNKDDALNEEGRNLAPLALRRNEASVDSELAMLPQHGQSPKRFGIMTNPVFRQSDPKQISPANGVLMVARLDGPSARLAKLLVDRAVKAEKDGLWGRAYIDLRGISEGQLKVGDERLRKVAEIMRRSGFTTV
;
A
#
# COMPACT_ATOMS: atom_id res chain seq x y z
N VAL A 1 -2.70 12.59 -5.87
CA VAL A 1 -2.74 11.11 -5.84
C VAL A 1 -2.38 10.63 -7.23
N ALA A 2 -1.56 9.59 -7.37
CA ALA A 2 -1.39 8.85 -8.62
C ALA A 2 -2.01 7.45 -8.50
N VAL A 3 -2.41 6.87 -9.63
CA VAL A 3 -3.03 5.54 -9.68
C VAL A 3 -2.28 4.69 -10.68
N LEU A 4 -1.80 3.53 -10.24
CA LEU A 4 -1.10 2.56 -11.05
C LEU A 4 -2.00 1.36 -11.32
N PHE A 5 -2.11 0.98 -12.60
CA PHE A 5 -2.84 -0.20 -13.03
C PHE A 5 -2.00 -1.07 -13.96
N ASN A 6 -2.36 -2.35 -14.03
CA ASN A 6 -1.77 -3.28 -14.98
C ASN A 6 -2.42 -3.08 -16.35
N SER A 7 -1.70 -2.46 -17.29
CA SER A 7 -2.21 -2.19 -18.64
C SER A 7 -2.40 -3.45 -19.49
N SER A 8 -1.81 -4.59 -19.09
CA SER A 8 -2.05 -5.90 -19.71
C SER A 8 -3.43 -6.47 -19.36
N LEU A 9 -4.11 -5.91 -18.35
CA LEU A 9 -5.42 -6.37 -17.85
C LEU A 9 -6.47 -5.26 -18.02
N PRO A 10 -7.40 -5.37 -18.98
CA PRO A 10 -8.44 -4.36 -19.22
C PRO A 10 -9.26 -4.00 -17.97
N GLU A 11 -9.52 -4.97 -17.11
CA GLU A 11 -10.26 -4.79 -15.86
C GLU A 11 -9.50 -3.91 -14.86
N SER A 12 -8.17 -4.04 -14.80
CA SER A 12 -7.31 -3.20 -13.94
C SER A 12 -7.43 -1.72 -14.35
N LYS A 13 -7.38 -1.45 -15.65
CA LYS A 13 -7.59 -0.11 -16.22
C LYS A 13 -8.98 0.44 -15.88
N THR A 14 -10.02 -0.38 -16.07
CA THR A 14 -11.41 0.01 -15.78
C THR A 14 -11.58 0.40 -14.30
N ILE A 15 -10.92 -0.30 -13.38
CA ILE A 15 -10.94 0.04 -11.95
C ILE A 15 -10.24 1.37 -11.69
N ALA A 16 -9.08 1.60 -12.30
CA ALA A 16 -8.33 2.85 -12.14
C ALA A 16 -9.11 4.07 -12.65
N GLU A 17 -9.73 3.96 -13.82
CA GLU A 17 -10.60 4.99 -14.40
C GLU A 17 -11.83 5.25 -13.51
N HIS A 18 -12.45 4.18 -12.99
CA HIS A 18 -13.59 4.30 -12.08
C HIS A 18 -13.21 5.00 -10.77
N TYR A 19 -12.07 4.63 -10.17
CA TYR A 19 -11.54 5.29 -8.99
C TYR A 19 -11.24 6.76 -9.27
N ALA A 20 -10.57 7.06 -10.38
CA ALA A 20 -10.20 8.43 -10.72
C ALA A 20 -11.42 9.32 -10.94
N LYS A 21 -12.43 8.82 -11.64
CA LYS A 21 -13.70 9.53 -11.84
C LYS A 21 -14.41 9.87 -10.54
N LEU A 22 -14.47 8.94 -9.59
CA LEU A 22 -15.18 9.17 -8.32
C LEU A 22 -14.41 10.01 -7.30
N ARG A 23 -13.09 10.16 -7.50
CA ARG A 23 -12.19 10.89 -6.59
C ARG A 23 -11.59 12.15 -7.22
N ASP A 24 -12.09 12.55 -8.38
CA ASP A 24 -11.59 13.67 -9.17
C ASP A 24 -10.06 13.63 -9.37
N VAL A 25 -9.52 12.44 -9.60
CA VAL A 25 -8.09 12.27 -9.89
C VAL A 25 -7.86 12.62 -11.37
N PRO A 26 -6.94 13.55 -11.68
CA PRO A 26 -6.62 13.91 -13.06
C PRO A 26 -6.21 12.71 -13.93
N GLU A 27 -6.59 12.74 -15.21
CA GLU A 27 -6.27 11.65 -16.15
C GLU A 27 -4.76 11.46 -16.32
N ASN A 28 -3.98 12.54 -16.29
CA ASN A 28 -2.52 12.48 -16.34
C ASN A 28 -1.90 11.82 -15.08
N HIS A 29 -2.68 11.51 -14.03
CA HIS A 29 -2.21 10.77 -12.85
C HIS A 29 -2.49 9.26 -12.94
N LEU A 30 -3.18 8.80 -14.00
CA LEU A 30 -3.36 7.38 -14.31
C LEU A 30 -2.13 6.85 -15.06
N ILE A 31 -1.47 5.85 -14.47
CA ILE A 31 -0.24 5.24 -14.99
C ILE A 31 -0.52 3.77 -15.27
N GLY A 32 -0.47 3.37 -16.53
CA GLY A 32 -0.58 1.99 -16.96
C GLY A 32 0.79 1.43 -17.29
N LEU A 33 1.18 0.33 -16.66
CA LEU A 33 2.40 -0.42 -17.00
C LEU A 33 2.04 -1.84 -17.43
N PRO A 34 2.73 -2.44 -18.40
CA PRO A 34 2.48 -3.82 -18.81
C PRO A 34 3.15 -4.75 -17.80
N LEU A 35 2.37 -5.22 -16.82
CA LEU A 35 2.87 -6.08 -15.74
C LEU A 35 2.43 -7.53 -15.98
N SER A 36 3.17 -8.47 -15.41
CA SER A 36 2.78 -9.88 -15.38
C SER A 36 1.45 -10.07 -14.67
N ASP A 37 0.72 -11.10 -15.11
CA ASP A 37 -0.41 -11.62 -14.37
C ASP A 37 0.07 -12.43 -13.16
N GLY A 38 -0.66 -12.32 -12.05
CA GLY A 38 -0.39 -13.03 -10.81
C GLY A 38 0.11 -12.16 -9.66
N HIS A 39 0.14 -12.78 -8.48
CA HIS A 39 0.44 -12.11 -7.22
C HIS A 39 1.94 -11.86 -6.99
N THR A 40 2.80 -12.63 -7.64
CA THR A 40 4.23 -12.67 -7.32
C THR A 40 5.06 -12.34 -8.55
N ILE A 41 5.98 -11.39 -8.40
CA ILE A 41 6.90 -10.93 -9.44
C ILE A 41 8.35 -11.22 -9.03
N SER A 42 9.22 -11.54 -9.98
CA SER A 42 10.65 -11.70 -9.69
C SER A 42 11.30 -10.34 -9.37
N ARG A 43 12.41 -10.32 -8.61
CA ARG A 43 13.12 -9.07 -8.31
C ARG A 43 13.58 -8.33 -9.57
N ARG A 44 14.15 -9.06 -10.52
CA ARG A 44 14.59 -8.51 -11.82
C ARG A 44 13.42 -7.89 -12.59
N GLU A 45 12.30 -8.60 -12.67
CA GLU A 45 11.11 -8.13 -13.38
C GLU A 45 10.46 -6.95 -12.67
N PHE A 46 10.38 -6.97 -11.34
CA PHE A 46 9.94 -5.84 -10.52
C PHE A 46 10.74 -4.57 -10.86
N THR A 47 12.07 -4.65 -10.85
CA THR A 47 12.91 -3.49 -11.18
C THR A 47 12.73 -3.03 -12.62
N ALA A 48 12.73 -3.96 -13.58
CA ALA A 48 12.71 -3.63 -15.01
C ALA A 48 11.34 -3.18 -15.55
N THR A 49 10.24 -3.70 -15.01
CA THR A 49 8.89 -3.51 -15.57
C THR A 49 7.99 -2.64 -14.69
N LEU A 50 8.29 -2.53 -13.39
CA LEU A 50 7.47 -1.80 -12.43
C LEU A 50 8.22 -0.62 -11.82
N GLU A 51 9.27 -0.84 -11.03
CA GLU A 51 9.95 0.19 -10.23
C GLU A 51 10.55 1.31 -11.11
N GLN A 52 11.43 0.97 -12.05
CA GLN A 52 12.11 1.97 -12.89
C GLN A 52 11.13 2.65 -13.85
N PRO A 53 10.24 1.93 -14.58
CA PRO A 53 9.26 2.59 -15.43
C PRO A 53 8.29 3.49 -14.68
N LEU A 54 7.86 3.08 -13.47
CA LEU A 54 6.99 3.91 -12.63
C LEU A 54 7.70 5.19 -12.17
N ALA A 55 8.95 5.09 -11.72
CA ALA A 55 9.74 6.26 -11.33
C ALA A 55 9.90 7.23 -12.52
N ALA A 56 10.19 6.71 -13.72
CA ALA A 56 10.31 7.50 -14.92
C ALA A 56 8.99 8.18 -15.32
N GLU A 57 7.86 7.46 -15.29
CA GLU A 57 6.55 8.04 -15.61
C GLU A 57 6.12 9.10 -14.59
N LEU A 58 6.38 8.88 -13.30
CA LEU A 58 6.10 9.86 -12.25
C LEU A 58 6.92 11.14 -12.44
N ALA A 59 8.21 11.02 -12.77
CA ALA A 59 9.07 12.18 -13.02
C ALA A 59 8.64 12.92 -14.30
N ARG A 60 8.39 12.19 -15.39
CA ARG A 60 7.92 12.75 -16.68
C ARG A 60 6.63 13.56 -16.54
N ARG A 61 5.76 13.16 -15.61
CA ARG A 61 4.46 13.80 -15.34
C ARG A 61 4.53 14.87 -14.24
N ASN A 62 5.72 15.18 -13.70
CA ASN A 62 5.92 16.10 -12.57
C ASN A 62 5.14 15.69 -11.30
N LEU A 63 4.96 14.39 -11.08
CA LEU A 63 4.25 13.85 -9.92
C LEU A 63 5.18 13.55 -8.76
N LEU A 64 6.33 12.93 -9.06
CA LEU A 64 7.39 12.61 -8.11
C LEU A 64 8.73 12.55 -8.84
N ASP A 65 9.71 13.30 -8.36
CA ASP A 65 11.11 13.20 -8.76
C ASP A 65 12.00 13.29 -7.51
N GLY A 66 12.58 12.15 -7.13
CA GLY A 66 13.23 11.96 -5.84
C GLY A 66 12.31 12.35 -4.68
N LYS A 67 12.70 13.35 -3.89
CA LYS A 67 11.92 13.84 -2.74
C LYS A 67 10.94 14.97 -3.09
N THR A 68 10.96 15.47 -4.33
CA THR A 68 10.05 16.54 -4.78
C THR A 68 8.80 15.91 -5.36
N ALA A 69 7.62 16.26 -4.85
CA ALA A 69 6.37 15.64 -5.28
C ALA A 69 5.18 16.60 -5.26
N THR A 70 4.28 16.44 -6.23
CA THR A 70 2.94 17.05 -6.24
C THR A 70 1.86 16.06 -5.78
N ILE A 71 2.22 14.78 -5.65
CA ILE A 71 1.38 13.74 -5.06
C ILE A 71 1.89 13.32 -3.69
N ARG A 72 0.97 12.85 -2.86
CA ARG A 72 1.27 12.23 -1.56
C ARG A 72 1.02 10.72 -1.54
N TYR A 73 0.09 10.25 -2.37
CA TYR A 73 -0.36 8.87 -2.42
C TYR A 73 -0.16 8.27 -3.80
N LEU A 74 0.21 6.99 -3.83
CA LEU A 74 0.15 6.10 -4.98
C LEU A 74 -0.85 4.98 -4.67
N VAL A 75 -1.87 4.83 -5.51
CA VAL A 75 -2.88 3.78 -5.38
C VAL A 75 -2.61 2.70 -6.41
N LEU A 76 -2.36 1.48 -5.96
CA LEU A 76 -2.20 0.30 -6.81
C LEU A 76 -3.57 -0.36 -7.05
N CYS A 77 -3.94 -0.61 -8.30
CA CYS A 77 -5.18 -1.30 -8.64
C CYS A 77 -5.01 -2.82 -8.71
N TRP A 78 -6.13 -3.53 -8.58
CA TRP A 78 -6.26 -4.97 -8.83
C TRP A 78 -5.50 -5.40 -10.08
N GLY A 79 -4.75 -6.50 -10.00
CA GLY A 79 -3.91 -7.01 -11.10
C GLY A 79 -2.48 -6.46 -11.13
N VAL A 80 -2.12 -5.52 -10.24
CA VAL A 80 -0.71 -5.21 -9.94
C VAL A 80 -0.16 -6.27 -8.98
N PRO A 81 1.04 -6.85 -9.21
CA PRO A 81 1.62 -7.83 -8.30
C PRO A 81 1.69 -7.34 -6.84
N ILE A 82 1.58 -8.26 -5.88
CA ILE A 82 1.57 -7.95 -4.43
C ILE A 82 2.90 -8.28 -3.75
N ARG A 83 3.69 -9.20 -4.32
CA ARG A 83 4.90 -9.72 -3.68
C ARG A 83 6.06 -9.77 -4.65
N VAL A 84 7.23 -9.36 -4.19
CA VAL A 84 8.50 -9.58 -4.88
C VAL A 84 9.15 -10.83 -4.30
N ASN A 85 9.52 -11.77 -5.17
CA ASN A 85 10.20 -12.99 -4.79
C ASN A 85 11.60 -12.73 -4.24
N LYS A 86 12.05 -13.67 -3.41
CA LYS A 86 13.44 -13.75 -2.97
C LYS A 86 14.34 -13.88 -4.20
N ASP A 87 15.45 -13.17 -4.18
CA ASP A 87 16.49 -13.26 -5.21
C ASP A 87 17.81 -13.68 -4.55
N ASP A 88 18.21 -14.93 -4.79
CA ASP A 88 19.46 -15.47 -4.25
C ASP A 88 20.70 -14.90 -4.93
N ALA A 89 20.57 -14.38 -6.15
CA ALA A 89 21.65 -13.75 -6.89
C ALA A 89 21.91 -12.29 -6.45
N LEU A 90 20.98 -11.66 -5.73
CA LEU A 90 21.14 -10.28 -5.24
C LEU A 90 22.16 -10.23 -4.10
N ASN A 91 23.37 -9.79 -4.42
CA ASN A 91 24.46 -9.62 -3.45
C ASN A 91 24.76 -8.13 -3.23
N GLU A 92 24.07 -7.53 -2.25
CA GLU A 92 24.28 -6.15 -1.84
C GLU A 92 25.41 -6.03 -0.80
N GLU A 93 26.12 -4.90 -0.82
CA GLU A 93 27.23 -4.64 0.09
C GLU A 93 26.79 -4.72 1.58
N GLY A 94 27.55 -5.49 2.36
CA GLY A 94 27.28 -5.72 3.78
C GLY A 94 26.23 -6.80 4.07
N ARG A 95 25.60 -7.43 3.05
CA ARG A 95 24.63 -8.53 3.25
C ARG A 95 25.25 -9.70 4.01
N ASN A 96 26.50 -10.05 3.69
CA ASN A 96 27.23 -11.13 4.34
C ASN A 96 27.62 -10.84 5.80
N LEU A 97 27.57 -9.57 6.22
CA LEU A 97 27.83 -9.17 7.60
C LEU A 97 26.56 -9.21 8.48
N ALA A 98 25.37 -9.18 7.87
CA ALA A 98 24.12 -9.29 8.61
C ALA A 98 23.89 -10.71 9.15
N PRO A 99 23.19 -10.87 10.29
CA PRO A 99 22.68 -12.17 10.74
C PRO A 99 21.85 -12.86 9.65
N LEU A 100 21.90 -14.19 9.56
CA LEU A 100 21.23 -14.95 8.48
C LEU A 100 19.73 -14.62 8.35
N ALA A 101 19.03 -14.45 9.48
CA ALA A 101 17.61 -14.07 9.52
C ALA A 101 17.31 -12.71 8.86
N LEU A 102 18.30 -11.81 8.81
CA LEU A 102 18.21 -10.46 8.25
C LEU A 102 18.75 -10.36 6.81
N ARG A 103 19.19 -11.46 6.19
CA ARG A 103 19.67 -11.47 4.79
C ARG A 103 18.57 -11.67 3.75
N ARG A 104 17.32 -11.76 4.20
CA ARG A 104 16.13 -11.95 3.35
C ARG A 104 15.86 -10.68 2.53
N ASN A 105 15.33 -10.87 1.33
CA ASN A 105 15.10 -9.79 0.37
C ASN A 105 13.80 -9.94 -0.45
N GLU A 106 12.98 -10.94 -0.16
CA GLU A 106 11.59 -10.91 -0.60
C GLU A 106 10.83 -9.79 0.11
N ALA A 107 9.89 -9.18 -0.59
CA ALA A 107 9.24 -7.96 -0.12
C ALA A 107 7.78 -7.88 -0.58
N SER A 108 7.03 -7.00 0.07
CA SER A 108 5.78 -6.50 -0.49
C SER A 108 6.09 -5.49 -1.59
N VAL A 109 5.38 -5.55 -2.71
CA VAL A 109 5.48 -4.54 -3.78
C VAL A 109 5.16 -3.15 -3.22
N ASP A 110 4.16 -3.04 -2.35
CA ASP A 110 3.73 -1.78 -1.75
C ASP A 110 4.86 -1.13 -0.92
N SER A 111 5.59 -1.93 -0.13
CA SER A 111 6.68 -1.44 0.71
C SER A 111 7.89 -0.97 -0.11
N GLU A 112 8.21 -1.66 -1.20
CA GLU A 112 9.28 -1.23 -2.12
C GLU A 112 8.91 0.09 -2.80
N LEU A 113 7.67 0.21 -3.30
CA LEU A 113 7.20 1.43 -3.94
C LEU A 113 7.07 2.61 -2.97
N ALA A 114 6.84 2.36 -1.68
CA ALA A 114 6.84 3.42 -0.66
C ALA A 114 8.21 4.11 -0.51
N MET A 115 9.28 3.43 -0.91
CA MET A 115 10.66 3.91 -0.86
C MET A 115 11.13 4.61 -2.14
N LEU A 116 10.27 4.75 -3.16
CA LEU A 116 10.61 5.46 -4.40
C LEU A 116 11.24 6.86 -4.19
N PRO A 117 10.83 7.69 -3.20
CA PRO A 117 11.48 8.97 -2.99
C PRO A 117 12.96 8.88 -2.56
N GLN A 118 13.40 7.69 -2.14
CA GLN A 118 14.77 7.38 -1.73
C GLN A 118 15.51 6.55 -2.79
N HIS A 119 14.91 6.27 -3.94
CA HIS A 119 15.44 5.35 -4.96
C HIS A 119 16.87 5.69 -5.42
N GLY A 120 17.17 6.98 -5.61
CA GLY A 120 18.51 7.45 -5.97
C GLY A 120 19.59 7.22 -4.91
N GLN A 121 19.21 6.85 -3.68
CA GLN A 121 20.13 6.52 -2.58
C GLN A 121 20.49 5.03 -2.55
N SER A 122 19.96 4.23 -3.48
CA SER A 122 20.16 2.77 -3.53
C SER A 122 19.88 2.10 -2.17
N PRO A 123 18.64 2.22 -1.64
CA PRO A 123 18.29 1.61 -0.36
C PRO A 123 18.55 0.11 -0.37
N LYS A 124 19.14 -0.39 0.72
CA LYS A 124 19.38 -1.82 0.91
C LYS A 124 18.07 -2.59 0.94
N ARG A 125 17.98 -3.71 0.23
CA ARG A 125 16.79 -4.59 0.21
C ARG A 125 16.87 -5.76 1.19
N PHE A 126 17.84 -5.72 2.10
CA PHE A 126 17.99 -6.67 3.21
C PHE A 126 18.14 -5.92 4.53
N GLY A 127 17.93 -6.65 5.62
CA GLY A 127 18.16 -6.17 6.96
C GLY A 127 17.08 -5.22 7.47
N ILE A 128 17.46 -4.43 8.46
CA ILE A 128 16.55 -3.49 9.11
C ILE A 128 16.67 -2.15 8.38
N MET A 129 15.54 -1.69 7.85
CA MET A 129 15.41 -0.34 7.32
C MET A 129 14.70 0.55 8.33
N THR A 130 15.32 1.69 8.65
CA THR A 130 14.69 2.68 9.52
C THR A 130 13.58 3.37 8.76
N ASN A 131 12.36 3.37 9.32
CA ASN A 131 11.28 4.18 8.81
C ASN A 131 11.55 5.67 9.13
N PRO A 132 11.80 6.54 8.14
CA PRO A 132 12.18 7.93 8.38
C PRO A 132 11.06 8.77 9.02
N VAL A 133 9.81 8.28 8.97
CA VAL A 133 8.64 8.94 9.56
C VAL A 133 8.10 8.17 10.77
N PHE A 134 8.91 7.33 11.39
CA PHE A 134 8.53 6.62 12.62
C PHE A 134 8.13 7.60 13.73
N ARG A 135 7.00 7.33 14.40
CA ARG A 135 6.41 8.16 15.48
C ARG A 135 6.02 9.58 15.09
N GLN A 136 5.94 9.89 13.80
CA GLN A 136 5.40 11.17 13.35
C GLN A 136 3.88 11.21 13.61
N SER A 137 3.45 12.23 14.35
CA SER A 137 2.03 12.49 14.64
C SER A 137 1.43 13.54 13.71
N ASP A 138 2.26 14.43 13.13
CA ASP A 138 1.83 15.37 12.11
C ASP A 138 1.75 14.66 10.74
N PRO A 139 0.55 14.54 10.13
CA PRO A 139 0.41 13.92 8.84
C PRO A 139 1.30 14.58 7.78
N LYS A 140 1.57 15.89 7.83
CA LYS A 140 2.41 16.57 6.83
C LYS A 140 3.84 16.02 6.78
N GLN A 141 4.33 15.45 7.87
CA GLN A 141 5.64 14.81 7.93
C GLN A 141 5.69 13.46 7.21
N ILE A 142 4.54 12.84 6.94
CA ILE A 142 4.45 11.59 6.19
C ILE A 142 4.27 11.94 4.70
N SER A 143 5.38 12.22 4.03
CA SER A 143 5.38 12.70 2.64
C SER A 143 6.66 12.33 1.88
N PRO A 144 6.65 12.41 0.53
CA PRO A 144 7.84 12.14 -0.28
C PRO A 144 9.05 13.01 0.07
N ALA A 145 8.82 14.26 0.51
CA ALA A 145 9.87 15.16 0.99
C ALA A 145 10.69 14.55 2.15
N ASN A 146 10.04 13.72 2.97
CA ASN A 146 10.65 12.98 4.08
C ASN A 146 10.95 11.53 3.74
N GLY A 147 11.01 11.19 2.44
CA GLY A 147 11.46 9.88 1.97
C GLY A 147 10.37 8.82 1.84
N VAL A 148 9.09 9.12 2.11
CA VAL A 148 8.02 8.11 2.09
C VAL A 148 6.89 8.52 1.15
N LEU A 149 6.62 7.67 0.16
CA LEU A 149 5.41 7.74 -0.66
C LEU A 149 4.33 6.89 0.00
N MET A 150 3.14 7.45 0.24
CA MET A 150 2.04 6.67 0.83
C MET A 150 1.45 5.74 -0.22
N VAL A 151 1.81 4.46 -0.17
CA VAL A 151 1.26 3.45 -1.07
C VAL A 151 0.04 2.82 -0.44
N ALA A 152 -1.06 2.82 -1.19
CA ALA A 152 -2.30 2.15 -0.85
C ALA A 152 -2.70 1.24 -2.01
N ARG A 153 -3.57 0.27 -1.73
CA ARG A 153 -3.98 -0.72 -2.72
C ARG A 153 -5.49 -0.90 -2.74
N LEU A 154 -6.04 -0.88 -3.94
CA LEU A 154 -7.42 -1.19 -4.26
C LEU A 154 -7.47 -2.59 -4.88
N ASP A 155 -7.56 -3.61 -4.02
CA ASP A 155 -7.53 -5.02 -4.41
C ASP A 155 -8.71 -5.81 -3.85
N GLY A 156 -8.86 -7.05 -4.32
CA GLY A 156 -9.84 -7.99 -3.81
C GLY A 156 -9.79 -9.33 -4.54
N PRO A 157 -10.60 -10.31 -4.11
CA PRO A 157 -10.62 -11.64 -4.74
C PRO A 157 -11.03 -11.65 -6.22
N SER A 158 -11.61 -10.54 -6.72
CA SER A 158 -11.90 -10.32 -8.13
C SER A 158 -11.89 -8.83 -8.46
N ALA A 159 -11.67 -8.51 -9.73
CA ALA A 159 -11.78 -7.15 -10.25
C ALA A 159 -13.11 -6.46 -9.89
N ARG A 160 -14.23 -7.20 -9.99
CA ARG A 160 -15.56 -6.71 -9.61
C ARG A 160 -15.61 -6.29 -8.14
N LEU A 161 -15.09 -7.11 -7.23
CA LEU A 161 -15.10 -6.78 -5.80
C LEU A 161 -14.17 -5.60 -5.50
N ALA A 162 -12.99 -5.53 -6.12
CA ALA A 162 -12.08 -4.40 -5.98
C ALA A 162 -12.74 -3.09 -6.43
N LYS A 163 -13.44 -3.09 -7.58
CA LYS A 163 -14.22 -1.93 -8.04
C LYS A 163 -15.30 -1.52 -7.03
N LEU A 164 -16.04 -2.48 -6.49
CA LEU A 164 -17.10 -2.24 -5.51
C LEU A 164 -16.59 -1.64 -4.19
N LEU A 165 -15.32 -1.83 -3.83
CA LEU A 165 -14.74 -1.18 -2.65
C LEU A 165 -14.74 0.35 -2.79
N VAL A 166 -14.53 0.87 -4.00
CA VAL A 166 -14.60 2.32 -4.26
C VAL A 166 -16.02 2.82 -4.03
N ASP A 167 -17.00 2.15 -4.62
CA ASP A 167 -18.42 2.52 -4.51
C ASP A 167 -18.89 2.49 -3.06
N ARG A 168 -18.48 1.46 -2.30
CA ARG A 168 -18.80 1.33 -0.87
C ARG A 168 -18.15 2.42 -0.02
N ALA A 169 -16.89 2.79 -0.32
CA ALA A 169 -16.21 3.87 0.39
C ALA A 169 -16.92 5.21 0.15
N VAL A 170 -17.21 5.55 -1.11
CA VAL A 170 -17.93 6.79 -1.46
C VAL A 170 -19.32 6.81 -0.84
N LYS A 171 -20.03 5.67 -0.85
CA LYS A 171 -21.34 5.56 -0.20
C LYS A 171 -21.24 5.79 1.31
N ALA A 172 -20.27 5.17 1.98
CA ALA A 172 -20.05 5.34 3.42
C ALA A 172 -19.66 6.78 3.78
N GLU A 173 -18.88 7.46 2.94
CA GLU A 173 -18.52 8.87 3.12
C GLU A 173 -19.74 9.80 3.02
N LYS A 174 -20.65 9.51 2.07
CA LYS A 174 -21.87 10.30 1.85
C LYS A 174 -22.95 10.04 2.90
N ASP A 175 -23.19 8.76 3.19
CA ASP A 175 -24.37 8.34 3.95
C ASP A 175 -24.03 7.98 5.41
N GLY A 176 -22.74 7.90 5.75
CA GLY A 176 -22.25 7.36 7.03
C GLY A 176 -22.06 5.84 7.02
N LEU A 177 -21.48 5.31 8.10
CA LEU A 177 -21.33 3.87 8.31
C LEU A 177 -22.63 3.28 8.88
N TRP A 178 -23.16 2.25 8.24
CA TRP A 178 -24.36 1.53 8.68
C TRP A 178 -24.11 0.02 8.67
N GLY A 179 -24.59 -0.68 9.70
CA GLY A 179 -24.56 -2.14 9.74
C GLY A 179 -24.26 -2.71 11.11
N ARG A 180 -23.60 -3.87 11.12
CA ARG A 180 -23.20 -4.58 12.34
C ARG A 180 -21.74 -4.33 12.64
N ALA A 181 -21.44 -4.02 13.89
CA ALA A 181 -20.07 -4.01 14.40
C ALA A 181 -19.75 -5.43 14.89
N TYR A 182 -18.71 -6.05 14.35
CA TYR A 182 -18.19 -7.33 14.82
C TYR A 182 -16.92 -7.08 15.63
N ILE A 183 -16.92 -7.47 16.90
CA ILE A 183 -15.75 -7.39 17.76
C ILE A 183 -15.37 -8.80 18.18
N ASP A 184 -14.38 -9.36 17.51
CA ASP A 184 -13.87 -10.70 17.79
C ASP A 184 -12.99 -10.67 19.05
N LEU A 185 -13.50 -11.26 20.14
CA LEU A 185 -12.81 -11.38 21.41
C LEU A 185 -12.22 -12.78 21.53
N ARG A 186 -10.96 -12.85 21.99
CA ARG A 186 -10.36 -14.14 22.35
C ARG A 186 -10.87 -14.66 23.70
N GLY A 187 -11.53 -13.82 24.50
CA GLY A 187 -12.05 -14.19 25.81
C GLY A 187 -10.99 -14.21 26.90
N ILE A 188 -9.84 -13.56 26.68
CA ILE A 188 -8.72 -13.56 27.61
C ILE A 188 -9.11 -12.74 28.86
N SER A 189 -8.99 -13.37 30.03
CA SER A 189 -9.36 -12.81 31.33
C SER A 189 -8.17 -12.56 32.27
N GLU A 190 -6.98 -13.05 31.93
CA GLU A 190 -5.76 -12.95 32.75
C GLU A 190 -4.48 -12.82 31.90
N GLY A 191 -3.37 -12.49 32.55
CA GLY A 191 -2.07 -12.31 31.90
C GLY A 191 -1.93 -11.00 31.11
N GLN A 192 -0.80 -10.86 30.40
CA GLN A 192 -0.43 -9.61 29.72
C GLN A 192 -1.39 -9.18 28.60
N LEU A 193 -2.09 -10.14 27.99
CA LEU A 193 -3.01 -9.88 26.87
C LEU A 193 -4.42 -9.47 27.32
N LYS A 194 -4.76 -9.61 28.61
CA LYS A 194 -6.06 -9.21 29.18
C LYS A 194 -6.43 -7.77 28.82
N VAL A 195 -5.45 -6.86 28.90
CA VAL A 195 -5.65 -5.42 28.61
C VAL A 195 -6.11 -5.19 27.17
N GLY A 196 -5.66 -6.03 26.22
CA GLY A 196 -6.11 -5.98 24.83
C GLY A 196 -7.59 -6.37 24.69
N ASP A 197 -7.98 -7.50 25.27
CA ASP A 197 -9.36 -7.98 25.29
C ASP A 197 -10.30 -6.96 25.99
N GLU A 198 -9.88 -6.36 27.11
CA GLU A 198 -10.65 -5.30 27.78
C GLU A 198 -10.85 -4.06 26.92
N ARG A 199 -9.82 -3.65 26.15
CA ARG A 199 -9.95 -2.53 25.20
C ARG A 199 -10.94 -2.85 24.10
N LEU A 200 -10.92 -4.07 23.56
CA LEU A 200 -11.89 -4.51 22.55
C LEU A 200 -13.32 -4.54 23.11
N ARG A 201 -13.52 -5.00 24.35
CA ARG A 201 -14.83 -4.90 25.03
C ARG A 201 -15.33 -3.47 25.14
N LYS A 202 -14.46 -2.51 25.48
CA LYS A 202 -14.80 -1.08 25.50
C LYS A 202 -15.18 -0.57 24.10
N VAL A 203 -14.49 -1.00 23.05
CA VAL A 203 -14.89 -0.68 21.66
C VAL A 203 -16.29 -1.20 21.36
N ALA A 204 -16.61 -2.44 21.75
CA ALA A 204 -17.95 -2.99 21.55
C ALA A 204 -19.03 -2.16 22.26
N GLU A 205 -18.76 -1.68 23.48
CA GLU A 205 -19.66 -0.76 24.19
C GLU A 205 -19.82 0.59 23.49
N ILE A 206 -18.73 1.18 23.00
CA ILE A 206 -18.77 2.44 22.24
C ILE A 206 -19.61 2.26 20.96
N MET A 207 -19.42 1.16 20.23
CA MET A 207 -20.18 0.87 19.01
C MET A 207 -21.67 0.70 19.29
N ARG A 208 -22.04 -0.02 20.37
CA ARG A 208 -23.45 -0.14 20.80
C ARG A 208 -24.07 1.23 21.10
N ARG A 209 -23.36 2.06 21.87
CA ARG A 209 -23.81 3.43 22.20
C ARG A 209 -23.90 4.34 20.98
N SER A 210 -23.11 4.05 19.94
CA SER A 210 -23.13 4.76 18.66
C SER A 210 -24.21 4.27 17.69
N GLY A 211 -25.09 3.34 18.13
CA GLY A 211 -26.23 2.87 17.35
C GLY A 211 -25.98 1.65 16.47
N PHE A 212 -24.79 1.03 16.53
CA PHE A 212 -24.52 -0.20 15.80
C PHE A 212 -25.11 -1.42 16.52
N THR A 213 -25.71 -2.33 15.76
CA THR A 213 -25.93 -3.70 16.26
C THR A 213 -24.56 -4.36 16.42
N THR A 214 -24.15 -4.58 17.66
CA THR A 214 -22.82 -5.11 17.97
C THR A 214 -22.88 -6.59 18.33
N VAL A 215 -22.07 -7.39 17.63
CA VAL A 215 -21.89 -8.83 17.83
C VAL A 215 -20.48 -9.09 18.36
#